data_AF-A0A969KPH8-F1
#
_entry.id   AF-A0A969KPH8-F1
#
_cell.length_a   1.000
_cell.length_b   1.000
_cell.length_c   1.000
_cell.angle_alpha   90.00
_cell.angle_beta   90.00
_cell.angle_gamma   90.00
#
_symmetry.space_group_name_H-M   'P 1'
#
loop_
_entity.id
_entity.type
_entity.pdbx_description
1 polymer ?
#
loop_
_entity_poly.entity_id
_entity_poly.type
_entity_poly.pdbx_seq_one_letter_code
_entity_poly.pdbx_strand_id
1 'polypeptide(L)'
;MTRPNTLTTKAPIVDLAEGVRTFADLFQIAESGRQVTELLLDLVTTFTVAGKQIHDANGLNRLLTHNMRDFDRYSGLITVIPLVPEIESQEE
;
A
#
# COMPACT_ATOMS: atom_id res chain seq x y z
N MET A 1 -11.46 8.94 -13.16
CA MET A 1 -12.38 7.81 -13.39
C MET A 1 -12.33 6.90 -12.18
N THR A 2 -13.35 6.93 -11.32
CA THR A 2 -13.52 5.99 -10.21
C THR A 2 -13.94 4.63 -10.76
N ARG A 3 -13.33 3.54 -10.27
CA ARG A 3 -13.66 2.17 -10.71
C ARG A 3 -15.15 1.90 -10.46
N PRO A 4 -15.86 1.18 -11.36
CA PRO A 4 -17.24 0.77 -11.12
C PRO A 4 -17.33 -0.02 -9.82
N ASN A 5 -18.25 0.39 -8.93
CA ASN A 5 -18.48 -0.27 -7.65
C ASN A 5 -19.31 -1.55 -7.89
N THR A 6 -18.65 -2.60 -8.38
CA THR A 6 -19.26 -3.92 -8.67
C THR A 6 -19.27 -4.84 -7.44
N LEU A 7 -19.37 -4.29 -6.22
CA LEU A 7 -19.60 -5.08 -5.01
C LEU A 7 -21.10 -5.41 -4.94
N THR A 8 -21.50 -6.40 -5.74
CA THR A 8 -22.90 -6.74 -6.06
C THR A 8 -23.70 -7.32 -4.88
N THR A 9 -23.09 -7.59 -3.72
CA THR A 9 -23.81 -7.93 -2.48
C THR A 9 -23.05 -7.40 -1.28
N LYS A 10 -23.73 -6.64 -0.43
CA LYS A 10 -23.19 -6.19 0.86
C LYS A 10 -22.98 -7.43 1.74
N ALA A 11 -21.71 -7.80 1.96
CA ALA A 11 -21.39 -8.88 2.90
C ALA A 11 -21.96 -8.57 4.29
N PRO A 12 -22.48 -9.56 5.02
CA PRO A 12 -22.85 -9.40 6.41
C PRO A 12 -21.71 -8.79 7.23
N ILE A 13 -22.04 -7.90 8.17
CA ILE A 13 -21.03 -7.22 9.00
C ILE A 13 -20.21 -8.21 9.84
N VAL A 14 -20.81 -9.36 10.19
CA VAL A 14 -20.15 -10.41 10.96
C VAL A 14 -19.02 -11.07 10.15
N ASP A 15 -19.28 -11.42 8.90
CA ASP A 15 -18.28 -12.02 7.99
C ASP A 15 -17.13 -11.03 7.70
N LEU A 16 -17.45 -9.75 7.56
CA LEU A 16 -16.45 -8.69 7.41
C LEU A 16 -15.56 -8.56 8.66
N ALA A 17 -16.16 -8.59 9.84
CA ALA A 17 -15.43 -8.49 11.10
C ALA A 17 -14.52 -9.71 11.33
N GLU A 18 -14.98 -10.91 10.97
CA GLU A 18 -14.19 -12.13 11.03
C GLU A 18 -13.02 -12.09 10.04
N GLY A 19 -13.25 -11.60 8.82
CA GLY A 19 -12.20 -11.37 7.85
C GLY A 19 -11.12 -10.43 8.39
N VAL A 20 -11.51 -9.27 8.93
CA VAL A 20 -10.56 -8.31 9.53
C VAL A 20 -9.76 -8.93 10.67
N ARG A 21 -10.40 -9.71 11.56
CA ARG A 21 -9.70 -10.41 12.65
C ARG A 21 -8.69 -11.43 12.12
N THR A 22 -9.08 -12.20 11.11
CA THR A 22 -8.19 -13.16 10.44
C THR A 22 -6.95 -12.46 9.88
N PHE A 23 -7.11 -11.31 9.22
CA PHE A 23 -5.96 -10.52 8.76
C PHE A 23 -5.11 -9.98 9.92
N ALA A 24 -5.73 -9.52 11.01
CA ALA A 24 -5.01 -9.04 12.18
C ALA A 24 -4.18 -10.14 12.86
N ASP A 25 -4.65 -11.40 12.83
CA ASP A 25 -3.94 -12.54 13.40
C ASP A 25 -2.83 -13.07 12.48
N LEU A 26 -3.00 -12.96 11.15
CA LEU A 26 -2.05 -13.46 10.16
C LEU A 26 -0.90 -12.48 9.85
N PHE A 27 -1.11 -11.19 10.07
CA PHE A 27 -0.14 -10.15 9.70
C PHE A 27 0.35 -9.37 10.91
N GLN A 28 1.63 -9.02 10.91
CA GLN A 28 2.15 -8.04 11.86
C GLN A 28 1.65 -6.65 11.47
N ILE A 29 0.93 -6.01 12.39
CA ILE A 29 0.42 -4.66 12.20
C ILE A 29 1.57 -3.68 12.40
N ALA A 30 1.91 -2.92 11.36
CA ALA A 30 2.93 -1.89 11.43
C ALA A 30 2.47 -0.75 12.37
N GLU A 31 3.30 -0.40 13.34
CA GLU A 31 3.03 0.69 14.28
C GLU A 31 3.56 2.02 13.74
N SER A 32 2.70 3.04 13.72
CA SER A 32 3.07 4.41 13.35
C SER A 32 3.52 5.19 14.57
N GLY A 33 4.72 4.90 15.06
CA GLY A 33 5.33 5.56 16.22
C GLY A 33 6.33 6.67 15.89
N ARG A 34 6.97 7.23 16.92
CA ARG A 34 8.01 8.29 16.77
C ARG A 34 9.11 7.89 15.79
N GLN A 35 9.56 6.63 15.82
CA GLN A 35 10.62 6.15 14.94
C GLN A 35 10.24 6.22 13.46
N VAL A 36 8.97 5.98 13.12
CA VAL A 36 8.46 6.17 11.76
C VAL A 36 8.46 7.66 11.40
N THR A 37 8.08 8.55 12.32
CA THR A 37 8.13 9.99 12.09
C THR A 37 9.55 10.49 11.79
N GLU A 38 10.56 10.04 12.53
CA GLU A 38 11.97 10.42 12.26
C GLU A 38 12.42 9.91 10.88
N LEU A 39 12.09 8.66 10.52
CA LEU A 39 12.39 8.13 9.18
C LEU A 39 11.72 8.95 8.06
N LEU A 40 10.47 9.36 8.27
CA LEU A 40 9.74 10.21 7.33
C LEU A 40 10.36 11.61 7.22
N LEU A 41 10.84 12.18 8.32
CA LEU A 41 11.55 13.46 8.32
C LEU A 41 12.87 13.36 7.54
N ASP A 42 13.63 12.29 7.72
CA ASP A 42 14.86 12.02 6.95
C ASP A 42 14.58 11.86 5.44
N LEU A 43 13.49 11.18 5.08
CA LEU A 43 13.06 11.07 3.69
C LEU A 43 12.65 12.42 3.10
N VAL A 44 11.97 13.26 3.88
CA VAL A 44 11.53 14.58 3.43
C VAL A 44 12.65 15.59 3.25
N THR A 45 13.72 15.43 4.02
CA THR A 45 14.94 16.23 3.87
C THR A 45 15.82 15.73 2.72
N THR A 46 15.77 14.44 2.41
CA THR A 46 16.60 13.83 1.35
C THR A 46 15.99 13.94 -0.04
N PHE A 47 14.65 13.89 -0.15
CA PHE A 47 13.92 13.96 -1.42
C PHE A 47 12.99 15.16 -1.42
N THR A 48 12.82 15.83 -2.56
CA THR A 48 11.81 16.89 -2.70
C THR A 48 10.41 16.27 -2.70
N VAL A 49 9.86 16.03 -1.51
CA VAL A 49 8.55 15.37 -1.35
C VAL A 49 7.46 16.41 -1.37
N ALA A 50 6.52 16.26 -2.30
CA ALA A 50 5.32 17.09 -2.38
C ALA A 50 4.10 16.30 -1.90
N GLY A 51 3.48 16.73 -0.80
CA GLY A 51 2.10 16.38 -0.43
C GLY A 51 1.86 15.06 0.31
N LYS A 52 0.66 14.50 0.12
CA LYS A 52 0.00 13.41 0.88
C LYS A 52 0.71 12.04 0.93
N GLN A 53 1.87 11.90 0.29
CA GLN A 53 2.51 10.61 -0.02
C GLN A 53 3.66 10.24 0.92
N ILE A 54 3.94 11.07 1.91
CA ILE A 54 5.01 10.83 2.88
C ILE A 54 4.65 9.62 3.77
N HIS A 55 3.37 9.35 4.06
CA HIS A 55 2.97 8.27 4.96
C HIS A 55 3.15 6.85 4.42
N ASP A 56 3.28 6.68 3.10
CA ASP A 56 3.32 5.33 2.51
C ASP A 56 4.76 4.78 2.40
N ALA A 57 5.77 5.57 2.77
CA ALA A 57 7.18 5.20 2.74
C ALA A 57 7.69 4.58 4.06
N ASN A 58 6.78 4.17 4.95
CA ASN A 58 7.13 3.66 6.27
C ASN A 58 7.86 2.30 6.19
N GLY A 59 9.18 2.34 6.09
CA GLY A 59 10.10 1.32 6.63
C GLY A 59 10.09 -0.08 6.01
N LEU A 60 9.34 -0.33 4.94
CA LEU A 60 9.29 -1.64 4.30
C LEU A 60 10.02 -1.61 2.96
N ASN A 61 11.06 -2.43 2.84
CA ASN A 61 11.81 -2.63 1.59
C ASN A 61 10.94 -3.21 0.46
N ARG A 62 9.71 -3.67 0.76
CA ARG A 62 8.79 -4.26 -0.22
C ARG A 62 7.36 -3.81 0.05
N LEU A 63 6.70 -3.26 -0.97
CA LEU A 63 5.32 -2.76 -0.91
C LEU A 63 4.44 -3.49 -1.91
N LEU A 64 3.44 -4.23 -1.43
CA LEU A 64 2.42 -4.86 -2.27
C LEU A 64 1.27 -3.87 -2.52
N THR A 65 1.03 -3.45 -3.76
CA THR A 65 0.00 -2.46 -4.07
C THR A 65 -0.58 -2.61 -5.47
N HIS A 66 -1.82 -2.14 -5.66
CA HIS A 66 -2.39 -1.91 -6.99
C HIS A 66 -1.96 -0.58 -7.61
N ASN A 67 -1.44 0.36 -6.80
CA ASN A 67 -1.17 1.72 -7.22
C ASN A 67 0.33 1.98 -7.41
N MET A 68 0.98 1.16 -8.24
CA MET A 68 2.44 1.19 -8.38
C MET A 68 2.99 2.56 -8.81
N ARG A 69 2.24 3.28 -9.66
CA ARG A 69 2.64 4.59 -10.21
C ARG A 69 2.91 5.65 -9.15
N ASP A 70 2.21 5.58 -8.02
CA ASP A 70 2.41 6.55 -6.93
C ASP A 70 3.76 6.34 -6.21
N PHE A 71 4.34 5.15 -6.35
CA PHE A 71 5.56 4.72 -5.66
C PHE A 71 6.81 4.68 -6.53
N ASP A 72 6.69 4.97 -7.82
CA ASP A 72 7.80 4.89 -8.79
C ASP A 72 9.01 5.76 -8.38
N ARG A 73 8.74 6.94 -7.81
CA ARG A 73 9.77 7.86 -7.29
C ARG A 73 10.58 7.31 -6.11
N TYR A 74 10.06 6.27 -5.44
CA TYR A 74 10.68 5.60 -4.31
C TYR A 74 11.26 4.24 -4.70
N SER A 75 11.25 3.85 -5.98
CA SER A 75 11.76 2.56 -6.47
C SER A 75 13.22 2.27 -6.11
N GLY A 76 14.04 3.32 -5.89
CA GLY A 76 15.41 3.18 -5.39
C GLY A 76 15.51 2.85 -3.89
N LEU A 77 14.42 2.99 -3.14
CA LEU A 77 14.34 2.77 -1.69
C LEU A 77 13.47 1.55 -1.33
N ILE A 78 12.44 1.28 -2.14
CA ILE A 78 11.48 0.19 -1.92
C ILE A 78 11.27 -0.63 -3.19
N THR A 79 11.05 -1.93 -3.02
CA THR A 79 10.60 -2.83 -4.09
C THR A 79 9.07 -2.80 -4.16
N VAL A 80 8.51 -2.27 -5.22
CA VAL A 80 7.06 -2.29 -5.44
C VAL A 80 6.66 -3.63 -6.07
N ILE A 81 5.71 -4.33 -5.46
CA ILE A 81 5.15 -5.59 -5.95
C ILE A 81 3.71 -5.33 -6.40
N PRO A 82 3.35 -5.67 -7.65
CA PRO A 82 1.97 -5.57 -8.10
C PRO A 82 1.09 -6.57 -7.33
N LEU A 83 -0.06 -6.11 -6.82
CA LEU A 83 -1.03 -6.97 -6.14
C LEU A 83 -1.72 -7.98 -7.09
N VAL A 84 -1.74 -7.70 -8.39
CA VAL A 84 -2.21 -8.64 -9.42
C VAL A 84 -1.10 -8.74 -10.46
N PRO A 85 -0.69 -9.95 -10.88
CA PRO A 85 0.32 -10.11 -11.91
C PRO A 85 -0.12 -9.35 -13.17
N GLU A 86 0.83 -8.64 -13.79
CA GLU A 86 0.60 -7.99 -15.06
C GLU A 86 0.33 -9.10 -16.08
N ILE A 87 -0.94 -9.26 -16.47
CA ILE A 87 -1.29 -10.20 -17.54
C ILE A 87 -0.73 -9.57 -18.80
N GLU A 88 0.40 -10.09 -19.28
CA GLU A 88 0.91 -9.76 -20.61
C GLU A 88 -0.24 -10.01 -21.59
N SER A 89 -0.78 -8.91 -22.12
CA SER A 89 -1.77 -8.95 -23.17
C SER A 89 -1.01 -9.40 -24.41
N GLN A 90 -1.06 -10.70 -24.72
CA GLN A 90 -0.61 -11.15 -26.03
C GLN A 90 -1.60 -10.58 -27.05
N GLU A 91 -1.12 -9.59 -27.81
CA GLU A 91 -1.79 -9.12 -29.02
C GLU A 91 -1.87 -10.28 -30.01
N GLU A 92 -3.10 -10.58 -30.45
CA GLU A 92 -3.42 -11.47 -31.57
C GLU A 92 -3.75 -10.63 -32.82
#